data_AF-A0A396P1G5-F1
#
_entry.id   AF-A0A396P1G5-F1
#
_cell.length_a   1.000
_cell.length_b   1.000
_cell.length_c   1.000
_cell.angle_alpha   90.00
_cell.angle_beta   90.00
_cell.angle_gamma   90.00
#
_symmetry.space_group_name_H-M   'P 1'
#
loop_
_entity.id
_entity.type
_entity.pdbx_description
1 polymer ?
#
loop_
_entity_poly.entity_id
_entity_poly.type
_entity_poly.pdbx_seq_one_letter_code
_entity_poly.pdbx_strand_id
1 'polypeptide(L)'
;MKNDMKKRILSAHLALILLLMLWCGTYFETKESQRQMEQLKASQSESGASNAVKVKRKLMYKAMHTPLGKYPETVTYTLGKIAGANNSNLPVGDTYENNAYTRYLKKILNIQNEDVFELQDGNTYEEAVNVAIEDRDIPDVLVVKGRDNLLRLIEAGLIEELTETYEECTTDTIKEMYESYGDSLLQSATVDGKLYAFPNTVIDDGTPLLWLRKDWIEKLGLKEPETVGEALEVIRAFVEQDAAGDGQTIGLACSTDVVAGADQTYGVDATFIHAGAMPCHWILDKNGNVVYGSVTQETKEALLKLHNLYEDEILDQRFLLRKTENIDDLLKTGHCGAIYGRWWAPNNPLSAAYNVDSNAEWKPYLLDKEQVNETQKISVFESYDQWMYVVVRKGYEHPEIVAKYVSAIFDQSRYANDSAAREVNDYFSINVDPTARPLNINVDYEDALYRTTEHIQAALDKTLDVSELSGLEKSYFNTCKSYLNGQLTTANGWAAYASRIQAVGELQKAGITSTSTLPLENVNAEIPQELQELEQEAFLQIISGEKPVDYFDTFVIEWYANGGKVLTERVQNAYESGKN
;
A
#
# COMPACT_ATOMS: atom_id res chain seq x y z
N MET A 1 -49.57 -11.36 105.60
CA MET A 1 -48.92 -10.46 104.61
C MET A 1 -47.43 -10.80 104.32
N LYS A 2 -47.00 -12.08 104.32
CA LYS A 2 -45.65 -12.48 103.84
C LYS A 2 -45.66 -13.56 102.74
N ASN A 3 -46.84 -14.05 102.32
CA ASN A 3 -46.98 -15.11 101.32
C ASN A 3 -47.47 -14.64 99.93
N ASP A 4 -48.16 -13.50 99.81
CA ASP A 4 -48.61 -12.99 98.50
C ASP A 4 -47.54 -12.24 97.71
N MET A 5 -46.50 -11.73 98.39
CA MET A 5 -45.39 -11.03 97.71
C MET A 5 -44.43 -12.03 97.03
N LYS A 6 -44.27 -13.25 97.57
CA LYS A 6 -43.40 -14.28 96.99
C LYS A 6 -43.99 -14.94 95.73
N LYS A 7 -45.32 -15.10 95.63
CA LYS A 7 -45.96 -15.66 94.43
C LYS A 7 -46.00 -14.70 93.24
N ARG A 8 -46.10 -13.38 93.48
CA ARG A 8 -46.05 -12.35 92.42
C ARG A 8 -44.64 -12.10 91.86
N ILE A 9 -43.60 -12.28 92.67
CA ILE A 9 -42.20 -12.13 92.21
C ILE A 9 -41.75 -13.37 91.40
N LEU A 10 -42.20 -14.57 91.78
CA LEU A 10 -41.86 -15.80 91.05
C LEU A 10 -42.53 -15.89 89.67
N SER A 11 -43.77 -15.42 89.53
CA SER A 11 -44.48 -15.40 88.24
C SER A 11 -43.97 -14.31 87.29
N ALA A 12 -43.54 -13.16 87.82
CA ALA A 12 -42.93 -12.10 87.03
C ALA A 12 -41.52 -12.49 86.51
N HIS A 13 -40.73 -13.24 87.29
CA HIS A 13 -39.41 -13.71 86.86
C HIS A 13 -39.50 -14.87 85.84
N LEU A 14 -40.47 -15.78 85.96
CA LEU A 14 -40.67 -16.83 84.95
C LEU A 14 -41.13 -16.27 83.60
N ALA A 15 -42.01 -15.26 83.60
CA ALA A 15 -42.46 -14.60 82.38
C ALA A 15 -41.35 -13.80 81.69
N LEU A 16 -40.48 -13.13 82.45
CA LEU A 16 -39.33 -12.40 81.89
C LEU A 16 -38.28 -13.34 81.27
N ILE A 17 -38.03 -14.50 81.90
CA ILE A 17 -37.07 -15.49 81.42
C ILE A 17 -37.59 -16.19 80.14
N LEU A 18 -38.89 -16.48 80.05
CA LEU A 18 -39.51 -17.02 78.83
C LEU A 18 -39.52 -16.02 77.67
N LEU A 19 -39.74 -14.73 77.93
CA LEU A 19 -39.65 -13.66 76.92
C LEU A 19 -38.21 -13.41 76.46
N LEU A 20 -37.22 -13.50 77.36
CA LEU A 20 -35.80 -13.39 77.00
C LEU A 20 -35.30 -14.59 76.18
N MET A 21 -35.78 -15.82 76.45
CA MET A 21 -35.43 -17.00 75.65
C MET A 21 -36.06 -16.98 74.25
N LEU A 22 -37.31 -16.50 74.11
CA LEU A 22 -37.98 -16.32 72.81
C LEU A 22 -37.34 -15.19 71.98
N TRP A 23 -36.85 -14.13 72.63
CA TRP A 23 -36.17 -13.03 71.94
C TRP A 23 -34.72 -13.36 71.56
N CYS A 24 -33.99 -14.13 72.39
CA CYS A 24 -32.66 -14.64 72.01
C CYS A 24 -32.73 -15.70 70.91
N GLY A 25 -33.73 -16.60 70.92
CA GLY A 25 -33.89 -17.63 69.88
C GLY A 25 -34.19 -17.04 68.50
N THR A 26 -35.12 -16.08 68.43
CA THR A 26 -35.46 -15.39 67.17
C THR A 26 -34.34 -14.48 66.65
N TYR A 27 -33.55 -13.87 67.55
CA TYR A 27 -32.40 -13.02 67.18
C TYR A 27 -31.15 -13.82 66.76
N PHE A 28 -30.97 -15.05 67.28
CA PHE A 28 -29.90 -15.96 66.84
C PHE A 28 -30.22 -16.59 65.48
N GLU A 29 -31.44 -17.08 65.26
CA GLU A 29 -31.86 -17.67 63.97
C GLU A 29 -31.83 -16.64 62.83
N THR A 30 -32.15 -15.37 63.09
CA THR A 30 -32.07 -14.30 62.07
C THR A 30 -30.63 -13.88 61.74
N LYS A 31 -29.70 -13.90 62.71
CA LYS A 31 -28.28 -13.63 62.43
C LYS A 31 -27.58 -14.76 61.70
N GLU A 32 -27.92 -16.00 62.00
CA GLU A 32 -27.32 -17.18 61.36
C GLU A 32 -27.83 -17.34 59.91
N SER A 33 -29.13 -17.11 59.68
CA SER A 33 -29.70 -17.06 58.33
C SER A 33 -29.19 -15.87 57.49
N GLN A 34 -28.97 -14.69 58.09
CA GLN A 34 -28.31 -13.56 57.41
C GLN A 34 -26.85 -13.87 57.05
N ARG A 35 -26.07 -14.47 57.95
CA ARG A 35 -24.69 -14.91 57.66
C ARG A 35 -24.62 -15.98 56.58
N GLN A 36 -25.52 -16.96 56.59
CA GLN A 36 -25.57 -17.97 55.53
C GLN A 36 -25.95 -17.36 54.19
N MET A 37 -26.85 -16.37 54.17
CA MET A 37 -27.23 -15.66 52.95
C MET A 37 -26.11 -14.75 52.43
N GLU A 38 -25.34 -14.10 53.31
CA GLU A 38 -24.15 -13.34 52.97
C GLU A 38 -23.02 -14.24 52.46
N GLN A 39 -22.81 -15.42 53.06
CA GLN A 39 -21.85 -16.42 52.57
C GLN A 39 -22.27 -17.05 51.23
N LEU A 40 -23.57 -17.30 51.03
CA LEU A 40 -24.12 -17.74 49.75
C LEU A 40 -23.95 -16.66 48.68
N LYS A 41 -24.24 -15.39 48.99
CA LYS A 41 -24.01 -14.25 48.09
C LYS A 41 -22.52 -14.04 47.80
N ALA A 42 -21.66 -14.17 48.80
CA ALA A 42 -20.20 -14.10 48.63
C ALA A 42 -19.70 -15.25 47.75
N SER A 43 -20.12 -16.49 47.99
CA SER A 43 -19.71 -17.64 47.14
C SER A 43 -20.32 -17.60 45.73
N GLN A 44 -21.52 -17.05 45.56
CA GLN A 44 -22.12 -16.79 44.24
C GLN A 44 -21.39 -15.65 43.52
N SER A 45 -20.92 -14.63 44.25
CA SER A 45 -20.11 -13.54 43.69
C SER A 45 -18.70 -14.01 43.31
N GLU A 46 -18.07 -14.86 44.12
CA GLU A 46 -16.75 -15.45 43.86
C GLU A 46 -16.80 -16.48 42.73
N SER A 47 -17.84 -17.32 42.67
CA SER A 47 -18.04 -18.26 41.55
C SER A 47 -18.41 -17.54 40.25
N GLY A 48 -19.20 -16.47 40.32
CA GLY A 48 -19.50 -15.59 39.19
C GLY A 48 -18.26 -14.85 38.67
N ALA A 49 -17.43 -14.32 39.56
CA ALA A 49 -16.15 -13.67 39.22
C ALA A 49 -15.13 -14.66 38.64
N SER A 50 -15.01 -15.87 39.22
CA SER A 50 -14.16 -16.94 38.72
C SER A 50 -14.58 -17.41 37.31
N ASN A 51 -15.89 -17.51 37.06
CA ASN A 51 -16.40 -17.86 35.74
C ASN A 51 -16.16 -16.73 34.71
N ALA A 52 -16.35 -15.47 35.10
CA ALA A 52 -16.07 -14.31 34.23
C ALA A 52 -14.57 -14.23 33.84
N VAL A 53 -13.67 -14.47 34.78
CA VAL A 53 -12.21 -14.54 34.52
C VAL A 53 -11.88 -15.68 33.55
N LYS A 54 -12.51 -16.86 33.72
CA LYS A 54 -12.31 -18.01 32.84
C LYS A 54 -12.83 -17.75 31.41
N VAL A 55 -13.99 -17.11 31.28
CA VAL A 55 -14.56 -16.70 29.99
C VAL A 55 -13.67 -15.67 29.31
N LYS A 56 -13.23 -14.63 30.04
CA LYS A 56 -12.31 -13.62 29.52
C LYS A 56 -11.00 -14.24 29.04
N ARG A 57 -10.41 -15.18 29.78
CA ARG A 57 -9.20 -15.91 29.37
C ARG A 57 -9.43 -16.71 28.09
N LYS A 58 -10.57 -17.39 27.95
CA LYS A 58 -10.90 -18.14 26.73
C LYS A 58 -11.09 -17.22 25.53
N LEU A 59 -11.74 -16.07 25.73
CA LEU A 59 -11.90 -15.07 24.68
C LEU A 59 -10.56 -14.45 24.28
N MET A 60 -9.69 -14.15 25.25
CA MET A 60 -8.33 -13.67 25.00
C MET A 60 -7.54 -14.71 24.21
N TYR A 61 -7.51 -15.97 24.66
CA TYR A 61 -6.84 -17.05 23.93
C TYR A 61 -7.33 -17.15 22.48
N LYS A 62 -8.66 -17.15 22.28
CA LYS A 62 -9.23 -17.15 20.93
C LYS A 62 -8.79 -15.92 20.12
N ALA A 63 -8.77 -14.74 20.72
CA ALA A 63 -8.33 -13.53 20.05
C ALA A 63 -6.88 -13.63 19.58
N MET A 64 -5.99 -14.16 20.41
CA MET A 64 -4.57 -14.27 20.14
C MET A 64 -4.19 -15.35 19.09
N HIS A 65 -5.05 -16.36 18.89
CA HIS A 65 -4.75 -17.54 18.04
C HIS A 65 -5.77 -17.70 16.89
N THR A 66 -6.44 -16.63 16.48
CA THR A 66 -7.33 -16.65 15.31
C THR A 66 -7.30 -15.32 14.57
N PRO A 67 -7.53 -15.29 13.25
CA PRO A 67 -7.40 -14.06 12.46
C PRO A 67 -8.34 -12.94 12.94
N LEU A 68 -9.62 -13.28 13.13
CA LEU A 68 -10.68 -12.31 13.44
C LEU A 68 -11.21 -12.40 14.86
N GLY A 69 -10.54 -13.14 15.75
CA GLY A 69 -10.91 -13.21 17.15
C GLY A 69 -10.81 -11.82 17.79
N LYS A 70 -11.94 -11.23 18.17
CA LYS A 70 -12.00 -9.92 18.83
C LYS A 70 -11.46 -9.98 20.26
N TYR A 71 -10.59 -9.06 20.63
CA TYR A 71 -10.11 -8.96 22.00
C TYR A 71 -11.23 -8.56 22.98
N PRO A 72 -11.31 -9.21 24.15
CA PRO A 72 -12.33 -8.88 25.16
C PRO A 72 -12.14 -7.50 25.77
N GLU A 73 -10.92 -6.95 25.71
CA GLU A 73 -10.57 -5.58 26.10
C GLU A 73 -9.77 -4.95 24.97
N THR A 74 -9.72 -3.62 24.94
CA THR A 74 -8.92 -2.94 23.92
C THR A 74 -7.45 -3.26 24.11
N VAL A 75 -6.81 -3.73 23.04
CA VAL A 75 -5.36 -3.78 22.94
C VAL A 75 -4.88 -2.51 22.24
N THR A 76 -4.05 -1.72 22.91
CA THR A 76 -3.38 -0.55 22.32
C THR A 76 -1.94 -0.93 22.00
N TYR A 77 -1.44 -0.55 20.83
CA TYR A 77 -0.06 -0.76 20.40
C TYR A 77 0.57 0.54 19.92
N THR A 78 1.84 0.75 20.26
CA THR A 78 2.59 1.90 19.75
C THR A 78 3.01 1.70 18.30
N LEU A 79 2.96 2.77 17.49
CA LEU A 79 3.22 2.71 16.05
C LEU A 79 4.10 3.88 15.58
N GLY A 80 5.14 3.57 14.82
CA GLY A 80 5.88 4.57 14.04
C GLY A 80 5.16 4.83 12.71
N LYS A 81 4.39 5.93 12.63
CA LYS A 81 3.44 6.17 11.54
C LYS A 81 4.10 6.91 10.36
N ILE A 82 4.02 6.29 9.18
CA ILE A 82 4.29 6.97 7.89
C ILE A 82 3.08 7.84 7.54
N ALA A 83 3.24 9.15 7.55
CA ALA A 83 2.22 10.11 7.14
C ALA A 83 2.36 10.47 5.65
N GLY A 84 1.23 10.76 5.01
CA GLY A 84 1.18 11.21 3.62
C GLY A 84 1.07 12.73 3.51
N ALA A 85 1.35 13.24 2.31
CA ALA A 85 1.04 14.63 1.98
C ALA A 85 -0.47 14.90 2.14
N ASN A 86 -0.83 16.17 2.41
CA ASN A 86 -2.23 16.61 2.58
C ASN A 86 -3.05 15.75 3.56
N ASN A 87 -2.44 15.27 4.65
CA ASN A 87 -3.08 14.36 5.61
C ASN A 87 -3.68 13.12 4.93
N SER A 88 -2.95 12.55 3.96
CA SER A 88 -3.36 11.39 3.16
C SER A 88 -4.72 11.54 2.47
N ASN A 89 -5.12 12.77 2.15
CA ASN A 89 -6.45 13.10 1.63
C ASN A 89 -7.61 12.58 2.51
N LEU A 90 -7.37 12.40 3.82
CA LEU A 90 -8.40 11.97 4.76
C LEU A 90 -9.59 12.93 4.76
N PRO A 91 -10.83 12.44 4.92
CA PRO A 91 -11.99 13.30 5.11
C PRO A 91 -11.78 14.29 6.27
N VAL A 92 -12.38 15.48 6.14
CA VAL A 92 -12.26 16.53 7.14
C VAL A 92 -12.66 16.02 8.53
N GLY A 93 -11.74 16.14 9.49
CA GLY A 93 -11.93 15.73 10.87
C GLY A 93 -11.39 14.33 11.21
N ASP A 94 -11.07 13.51 10.20
CA ASP A 94 -10.33 12.26 10.40
C ASP A 94 -8.83 12.54 10.64
N THR A 95 -8.21 11.67 11.44
CA THR A 95 -6.79 11.71 11.83
C THR A 95 -6.17 10.32 11.63
N TYR A 96 -4.85 10.17 11.75
CA TYR A 96 -4.22 8.85 11.63
C TYR A 96 -4.63 7.86 12.73
N GLU A 97 -4.99 8.36 13.92
CA GLU A 97 -5.49 7.52 15.02
C GLU A 97 -7.03 7.36 15.02
N ASN A 98 -7.76 8.22 14.31
CA ASN A 98 -9.22 8.15 14.18
C ASN A 98 -9.65 8.40 12.72
N ASN A 99 -9.70 7.32 11.94
CA ASN A 99 -10.20 7.27 10.58
C ASN A 99 -10.96 5.96 10.34
N ALA A 100 -11.46 5.73 9.13
CA ALA A 100 -12.23 4.52 8.80
C ALA A 100 -11.48 3.22 9.14
N TYR A 101 -10.17 3.16 8.89
CA TYR A 101 -9.35 1.98 9.18
C TYR A 101 -9.28 1.71 10.68
N THR A 102 -8.94 2.72 11.49
CA THR A 102 -8.81 2.53 12.95
C THR A 102 -10.15 2.24 13.61
N ARG A 103 -11.23 2.90 13.18
CA ARG A 103 -12.61 2.60 13.62
C ARG A 103 -13.04 1.18 13.26
N TYR A 104 -12.70 0.71 12.06
CA TYR A 104 -13.00 -0.66 11.63
C TYR A 104 -12.24 -1.69 12.47
N LEU A 105 -10.93 -1.51 12.64
CA LEU A 105 -10.07 -2.38 13.46
C LEU A 105 -10.53 -2.42 14.92
N LYS A 106 -10.90 -1.26 15.48
CA LYS A 106 -11.50 -1.17 16.82
C LYS A 106 -12.80 -1.95 16.92
N LYS A 107 -13.64 -1.89 15.89
CA LYS A 107 -14.94 -2.58 15.88
C LYS A 107 -14.79 -4.09 15.74
N ILE A 108 -13.95 -4.56 14.82
CA ILE A 108 -13.82 -5.99 14.47
C ILE A 108 -12.86 -6.71 15.41
N LEU A 109 -11.70 -6.12 15.70
CA LEU A 109 -10.65 -6.75 16.49
C LEU A 109 -10.54 -6.19 17.92
N ASN A 110 -11.03 -4.97 18.16
CA ASN A 110 -10.81 -4.22 19.41
C ASN A 110 -9.35 -3.82 19.62
N ILE A 111 -8.65 -3.46 18.55
CA ILE A 111 -7.31 -2.89 18.61
C ILE A 111 -7.32 -1.39 18.30
N GLN A 112 -6.30 -0.67 18.78
CA GLN A 112 -6.10 0.77 18.55
C GLN A 112 -4.60 1.06 18.45
N ASN A 113 -4.16 1.77 17.42
CA ASN A 113 -2.80 2.33 17.38
C ASN A 113 -2.70 3.57 18.28
N GLU A 114 -1.52 3.76 18.85
CA GLU A 114 -1.05 5.00 19.47
C GLU A 114 0.24 5.41 18.76
N ASP A 115 0.19 6.51 18.00
CA ASP A 115 1.29 6.89 17.11
C ASP A 115 2.39 7.59 17.92
N VAL A 116 3.60 7.00 17.95
CA VAL A 116 4.76 7.60 18.67
C VAL A 116 5.35 8.78 17.89
N PHE A 117 5.17 8.76 16.57
CA PHE A 117 5.46 9.86 15.65
C PHE A 117 4.63 9.66 14.38
N GLU A 118 4.27 10.78 13.74
CA GLU A 118 3.62 10.84 12.42
C GLU A 118 4.55 11.63 11.49
N LEU A 119 5.39 10.93 10.72
CA LEU A 119 6.42 11.56 9.88
C LEU A 119 6.14 11.29 8.41
N GLN A 120 6.33 12.32 7.58
CA GLN A 120 6.13 12.20 6.15
C GLN A 120 7.05 11.12 5.56
N ASP A 121 6.52 10.38 4.60
CA ASP A 121 7.29 9.36 3.88
C ASP A 121 8.55 9.92 3.21
N GLY A 122 9.58 9.08 3.10
CA GLY A 122 10.92 9.43 2.61
C GLY A 122 11.93 9.68 3.75
N ASN A 123 12.92 10.54 3.49
CA ASN A 123 14.09 10.73 4.37
C ASN A 123 13.72 11.01 5.83
N THR A 124 12.67 11.81 6.08
CA THR A 124 12.27 12.16 7.45
C THR A 124 11.81 10.96 8.26
N TYR A 125 11.06 10.04 7.65
CA TYR A 125 10.63 8.82 8.32
C TYR A 125 11.81 7.86 8.49
N GLU A 126 12.62 7.68 7.44
CA GLU A 126 13.75 6.75 7.43
C GLU A 126 14.84 7.13 8.44
N GLU A 127 15.15 8.42 8.60
CA GLU A 127 16.05 8.92 9.64
C GLU A 127 15.55 8.57 11.04
N ALA A 128 14.25 8.79 11.31
CA ALA A 128 13.66 8.46 12.61
C ALA A 128 13.68 6.95 12.90
N VAL A 129 13.42 6.12 11.88
CA VAL A 129 13.54 4.66 11.99
C VAL A 129 14.97 4.25 12.30
N ASN A 130 15.96 4.78 11.57
CA ASN A 130 17.37 4.47 11.79
C ASN A 130 17.81 4.85 13.21
N VAL A 131 17.42 6.02 13.71
CA VAL A 131 17.70 6.43 15.10
C VAL A 131 17.05 5.48 16.10
N ALA A 132 15.78 5.10 15.92
CA ALA A 132 15.10 4.15 16.80
C ALA A 132 15.79 2.77 16.83
N ILE A 133 16.30 2.30 15.68
CA ILE A 133 17.08 1.06 15.56
C ILE A 133 18.41 1.17 16.32
N GLU A 134 19.14 2.27 16.14
CA GLU A 134 20.44 2.53 16.79
C GLU A 134 20.31 2.64 18.31
N ASP A 135 19.28 3.35 18.78
CA ASP A 135 18.95 3.50 20.20
C ASP A 135 18.34 2.22 20.80
N ARG A 136 18.00 1.23 19.97
CA ARG A 136 17.33 -0.02 20.34
C ARG A 136 15.98 0.21 21.02
N ASP A 137 15.30 1.31 20.67
CA ASP A 137 14.03 1.75 21.22
C ASP A 137 13.03 1.96 20.07
N ILE A 138 12.50 0.86 19.54
CA ILE A 138 11.51 0.86 18.48
C ILE A 138 10.08 0.80 19.08
N PRO A 139 9.04 1.28 18.39
CA PRO A 139 7.64 1.08 18.80
C PRO A 139 7.23 -0.40 18.72
N ASP A 140 6.07 -0.75 19.29
CA ASP A 140 5.54 -2.12 19.28
C ASP A 140 5.39 -2.68 17.86
N VAL A 141 4.95 -1.83 16.92
CA VAL A 141 4.89 -2.14 15.49
C VAL A 141 5.55 -1.04 14.68
N LEU A 142 6.34 -1.44 13.69
CA LEU A 142 7.06 -0.53 12.80
C LEU A 142 7.01 -1.02 11.35
N VAL A 143 6.93 -0.08 10.41
CA VAL A 143 7.13 -0.37 8.98
C VAL A 143 8.57 -0.02 8.64
N VAL A 144 9.30 -0.95 8.06
CA VAL A 144 10.72 -0.79 7.73
C VAL A 144 10.86 -0.92 6.22
N LYS A 145 11.59 0.03 5.62
CA LYS A 145 11.93 0.00 4.19
C LYS A 145 13.28 -0.66 3.99
N GLY A 146 13.33 -1.55 3.01
CA GLY A 146 14.52 -2.26 2.56
C GLY A 146 14.86 -3.49 3.38
N ARG A 147 15.22 -4.56 2.67
CA ARG A 147 15.61 -5.84 3.28
C ARG A 147 16.83 -5.70 4.20
N ASP A 148 17.78 -4.83 3.88
CA ASP A 148 18.97 -4.63 4.72
C ASP A 148 18.61 -4.09 6.11
N ASN A 149 17.63 -3.19 6.22
CA ASN A 149 17.14 -2.72 7.52
C ASN A 149 16.40 -3.81 8.29
N LEU A 150 15.64 -4.67 7.60
CA LEU A 150 15.04 -5.85 8.22
C LEU A 150 16.13 -6.78 8.80
N LEU A 151 17.17 -7.09 8.03
CA LEU A 151 18.27 -7.95 8.49
C LEU A 151 19.01 -7.33 9.70
N ARG A 152 19.29 -6.03 9.68
CA ARG A 152 19.89 -5.31 10.82
C ARG A 152 19.06 -5.49 12.11
N LEU A 153 17.73 -5.40 12.01
CA LEU A 153 16.82 -5.62 13.14
C LEU A 153 16.84 -7.06 13.67
N ILE A 154 16.88 -8.04 12.76
CA ILE A 154 16.99 -9.47 13.09
C ILE A 154 18.31 -9.74 13.81
N GLU A 155 19.43 -9.30 13.24
CA GLU A 155 20.77 -9.46 13.80
C GLU A 155 20.93 -8.78 15.17
N ALA A 156 20.31 -7.60 15.33
CA ALA A 156 20.29 -6.87 16.61
C ALA A 156 19.37 -7.50 17.66
N GLY A 157 18.55 -8.48 17.28
CA GLY A 157 17.58 -9.16 18.15
C GLY A 157 16.44 -8.26 18.62
N LEU A 158 16.04 -7.28 17.80
CA LEU A 158 15.06 -6.25 18.17
C LEU A 158 13.62 -6.61 17.84
N ILE A 159 13.39 -7.62 16.99
CA ILE A 159 12.05 -7.98 16.49
C ILE A 159 11.64 -9.42 16.81
N GLU A 160 10.34 -9.65 16.86
CA GLU A 160 9.74 -10.97 17.11
C GLU A 160 9.79 -11.90 15.91
N GLU A 161 9.77 -13.20 16.22
CA GLU A 161 9.47 -14.22 15.23
C GLU A 161 7.96 -14.31 15.04
N LEU A 162 7.50 -14.32 13.78
CA LEU A 162 6.09 -14.22 13.41
C LEU A 162 5.54 -15.47 12.71
N THR A 163 6.28 -16.59 12.66
CA THR A 163 5.85 -17.79 11.93
C THR A 163 4.54 -18.36 12.46
N GLU A 164 4.44 -18.60 13.77
CA GLU A 164 3.19 -19.11 14.38
C GLU A 164 2.03 -18.11 14.23
N THR A 165 2.34 -16.82 14.37
CA THR A 165 1.39 -15.73 14.15
C THR A 165 0.85 -15.72 12.73
N TYR A 166 1.71 -15.88 11.73
CA TYR A 166 1.31 -16.00 10.33
C TYR A 166 0.40 -17.22 10.15
N GLU A 167 0.78 -18.38 10.67
CA GLU A 167 0.00 -19.59 10.47
C GLU A 167 -1.39 -19.57 11.11
N GLU A 168 -1.51 -19.06 12.33
CA GLU A 168 -2.75 -19.08 13.09
C GLU A 168 -3.66 -17.86 12.89
N CYS A 169 -3.06 -16.70 12.57
CA CYS A 169 -3.77 -15.42 12.57
C CYS A 169 -3.87 -14.76 11.19
N THR A 170 -3.40 -15.41 10.12
CA THR A 170 -3.80 -15.05 8.75
C THR A 170 -4.98 -15.88 8.27
N THR A 171 -5.84 -15.32 7.42
CA THR A 171 -6.87 -16.11 6.73
C THR A 171 -6.28 -16.84 5.52
N ASP A 172 -6.95 -17.90 5.06
CA ASP A 172 -6.52 -18.64 3.86
C ASP A 172 -6.38 -17.71 2.65
N THR A 173 -7.28 -16.72 2.50
CA THR A 173 -7.20 -15.69 1.45
C THR A 173 -5.90 -14.88 1.52
N ILE A 174 -5.41 -14.51 2.71
CA ILE A 174 -4.12 -13.81 2.84
C ILE A 174 -2.96 -14.72 2.45
N LYS A 175 -3.02 -16.01 2.80
CA LYS A 175 -2.00 -16.98 2.40
C LYS A 175 -1.98 -17.15 0.88
N GLU A 176 -3.15 -17.29 0.25
CA GLU A 176 -3.30 -17.34 -1.21
C GLU A 176 -2.79 -16.06 -1.90
N MET A 177 -2.98 -14.88 -1.30
CA MET A 177 -2.42 -13.63 -1.83
C MET A 177 -0.90 -13.68 -1.85
N TYR A 178 -0.24 -14.11 -0.77
CA TYR A 178 1.22 -14.26 -0.78
C TYR A 178 1.68 -15.36 -1.74
N GLU A 179 0.99 -16.49 -1.80
CA GLU A 179 1.28 -17.59 -2.73
C GLU A 179 1.21 -17.16 -4.20
N SER A 180 0.40 -16.14 -4.53
CA SER A 180 0.32 -15.62 -5.90
C SER A 180 1.61 -14.97 -6.41
N TYR A 181 2.54 -14.61 -5.52
CA TYR A 181 3.87 -14.09 -5.87
C TYR A 181 4.96 -15.18 -5.86
N GLY A 182 4.58 -16.45 -5.69
CA GLY A 182 5.53 -17.53 -5.44
C GLY A 182 6.19 -17.44 -4.06
N ASP A 183 7.34 -18.11 -3.91
CA ASP A 183 8.01 -18.25 -2.60
C ASP A 183 8.88 -17.04 -2.23
N SER A 184 9.36 -16.27 -3.23
CA SER A 184 10.41 -15.27 -3.05
C SER A 184 10.00 -14.15 -2.08
N LEU A 185 8.76 -13.68 -2.17
CA LEU A 185 8.27 -12.56 -1.37
C LEU A 185 8.27 -12.87 0.13
N LEU A 186 7.69 -14.00 0.56
CA LEU A 186 7.72 -14.41 1.97
C LEU A 186 9.13 -14.84 2.40
N GLN A 187 9.91 -15.46 1.50
CA GLN A 187 11.30 -15.81 1.76
C GLN A 187 12.16 -14.56 2.01
N SER A 188 11.85 -13.42 1.39
CA SER A 188 12.56 -12.16 1.63
C SER A 188 12.50 -11.69 3.09
N ALA A 189 11.43 -12.07 3.81
CA ALA A 189 11.20 -11.80 5.22
C ALA A 189 11.55 -12.98 6.15
N THR A 190 12.14 -14.05 5.61
CA THR A 190 12.46 -15.29 6.32
C THR A 190 13.97 -15.47 6.49
N VAL A 191 14.40 -15.73 7.72
CA VAL A 191 15.81 -16.03 8.04
C VAL A 191 15.86 -17.32 8.86
N ASP A 192 16.73 -18.25 8.49
CA ASP A 192 16.87 -19.56 9.14
C ASP A 192 15.54 -20.34 9.29
N GLY A 193 14.66 -20.22 8.28
CA GLY A 193 13.35 -20.89 8.24
C GLY A 193 12.29 -20.26 9.15
N LYS A 194 12.54 -19.04 9.65
CA LYS A 194 11.62 -18.30 10.53
C LYS A 194 11.22 -16.97 9.90
N LEU A 195 9.92 -16.69 9.90
CA LEU A 195 9.38 -15.42 9.41
C LEU A 195 9.57 -14.33 10.47
N TYR A 196 10.06 -13.16 10.08
CA TYR A 196 10.30 -12.03 11.00
C TYR A 196 9.50 -10.77 10.67
N ALA A 197 8.85 -10.71 9.51
CA ALA A 197 8.05 -9.57 9.10
C ALA A 197 6.92 -9.98 8.15
N PHE A 198 5.90 -9.15 8.04
CA PHE A 198 4.93 -9.21 6.96
C PHE A 198 5.39 -8.30 5.82
N PRO A 199 5.82 -8.84 4.67
CA PRO A 199 6.18 -8.03 3.52
C PRO A 199 4.93 -7.42 2.89
N ASN A 200 5.08 -6.19 2.37
CA ASN A 200 4.13 -5.58 1.45
C ASN A 200 3.97 -6.46 0.19
N THR A 201 2.87 -6.33 -0.54
CA THR A 201 2.74 -6.87 -1.90
C THR A 201 2.68 -5.72 -2.90
N VAL A 202 3.32 -5.89 -4.07
CA VAL A 202 3.19 -4.96 -5.20
C VAL A 202 2.48 -5.73 -6.31
N ILE A 203 1.24 -5.35 -6.57
CA ILE A 203 0.40 -5.96 -7.61
C ILE A 203 0.98 -5.66 -9.00
N ASP A 204 0.67 -6.51 -9.97
CA ASP A 204 0.89 -6.22 -11.39
C ASP A 204 0.09 -4.96 -11.78
N ASP A 205 0.82 -3.90 -12.11
CA ASP A 205 0.29 -2.59 -12.47
C ASP A 205 0.51 -2.26 -13.96
N GLY A 206 0.97 -3.24 -14.74
CA GLY A 206 1.20 -3.15 -16.17
C GLY A 206 2.30 -2.17 -16.57
N THR A 207 2.08 -1.50 -17.70
CA THR A 207 3.05 -0.57 -18.30
C THR A 207 2.54 0.88 -18.25
N PRO A 208 3.45 1.88 -18.27
CA PRO A 208 3.07 3.26 -18.52
C PRO A 208 2.29 3.42 -19.82
N LEU A 209 1.28 4.30 -19.78
CA LEU A 209 0.40 4.67 -20.88
C LEU A 209 0.70 6.11 -21.31
N LEU A 210 0.45 6.42 -22.59
CA LEU A 210 0.45 7.80 -23.05
C LEU A 210 -0.90 8.43 -22.71
N TRP A 211 -0.90 9.47 -21.88
CA TRP A 211 -2.10 10.24 -21.57
C TRP A 211 -2.12 11.51 -22.41
N LEU A 212 -3.16 11.71 -23.22
CA LEU A 212 -3.34 12.90 -24.07
C LEU A 212 -4.58 13.69 -23.67
N ARG A 213 -4.53 15.01 -23.86
CA ARG A 213 -5.68 15.92 -23.82
C ARG A 213 -6.64 15.64 -24.98
N LYS A 214 -7.69 14.86 -24.71
CA LYS A 214 -8.74 14.53 -25.66
C LYS A 214 -9.53 15.77 -26.11
N ASP A 215 -9.79 16.69 -25.19
CA ASP A 215 -10.45 17.95 -25.51
C ASP A 215 -9.62 18.83 -26.47
N TRP A 216 -8.28 18.74 -26.42
CA TRP A 216 -7.40 19.41 -27.38
C TRP A 216 -7.43 18.75 -28.75
N ILE A 217 -7.41 17.41 -28.81
CA ILE A 217 -7.60 16.65 -30.05
C ILE A 217 -8.89 17.11 -30.74
N GLU A 218 -10.00 17.17 -29.99
CA GLU A 218 -11.30 17.60 -30.51
C GLU A 218 -11.31 19.08 -30.93
N LYS A 219 -10.77 19.99 -30.11
CA LYS A 219 -10.68 21.44 -30.39
C LYS A 219 -9.93 21.73 -31.68
N LEU A 220 -8.85 21.00 -31.95
CA LEU A 220 -8.01 21.17 -33.13
C LEU A 220 -8.52 20.37 -34.35
N GLY A 221 -9.60 19.58 -34.20
CA GLY A 221 -10.14 18.74 -35.26
C GLY A 221 -9.19 17.61 -35.69
N LEU A 222 -8.30 17.19 -34.79
CA LEU A 222 -7.37 16.10 -35.00
C LEU A 222 -8.07 14.75 -34.86
N LYS A 223 -7.47 13.70 -35.42
CA LYS A 223 -7.89 12.32 -35.16
C LYS A 223 -7.19 11.79 -33.94
N GLU A 224 -7.84 10.86 -33.25
CA GLU A 224 -7.18 10.07 -32.22
C GLU A 224 -6.06 9.20 -32.82
N PRO A 225 -4.89 9.09 -32.17
CA PRO A 225 -3.77 8.34 -32.72
C PRO A 225 -3.94 6.82 -32.55
N GLU A 226 -3.56 6.06 -33.59
CA GLU A 226 -3.53 4.59 -33.57
C GLU A 226 -2.09 4.05 -33.53
N THR A 227 -1.10 4.90 -33.86
CA THR A 227 0.32 4.56 -33.85
C THR A 227 1.14 5.56 -33.03
N VAL A 228 2.35 5.16 -32.60
CA VAL A 228 3.29 6.05 -31.89
C VAL A 228 3.60 7.29 -32.73
N GLY A 229 3.85 7.14 -34.03
CA GLY A 229 4.13 8.26 -34.93
C GLY A 229 2.97 9.25 -35.02
N GLU A 230 1.73 8.78 -35.15
CA GLU A 230 0.55 9.65 -35.15
C GLU A 230 0.36 10.38 -33.81
N ALA A 231 0.65 9.72 -32.69
CA ALA A 231 0.58 10.36 -31.38
C ALA A 231 1.61 11.49 -31.24
N LEU A 232 2.84 11.28 -31.74
CA LEU A 232 3.86 12.33 -31.76
C LEU A 232 3.45 13.52 -32.63
N GLU A 233 2.79 13.29 -33.77
CA GLU A 233 2.25 14.37 -34.61
C GLU A 233 1.07 15.11 -33.94
N VAL A 234 0.23 14.41 -33.19
CA VAL A 234 -0.81 15.04 -32.35
C VAL A 234 -0.17 15.93 -31.28
N ILE A 235 0.87 15.46 -30.59
CA ILE A 235 1.58 16.24 -29.57
C ILE A 235 2.27 17.45 -30.20
N ARG A 236 2.91 17.29 -31.36
CA ARG A 236 3.49 18.39 -32.14
C ARG A 236 2.44 19.44 -32.47
N ALA A 237 1.27 19.02 -32.95
CA ALA A 237 0.17 19.92 -33.27
C ALA A 237 -0.35 20.70 -32.04
N PHE A 238 -0.29 20.13 -30.82
CA PHE A 238 -0.62 20.87 -29.61
C PHE A 238 0.29 22.09 -29.42
N VAL A 239 1.60 21.90 -29.61
CA VAL A 239 2.59 22.98 -29.47
C VAL A 239 2.47 23.99 -30.61
N GLU A 240 2.47 23.54 -31.86
CA GLU A 240 2.46 24.42 -33.04
C GLU A 240 1.20 25.29 -33.15
N GLN A 241 0.06 24.75 -32.71
CA GLN A 241 -1.22 25.47 -32.73
C GLN A 241 -1.55 26.13 -31.40
N ASP A 242 -0.63 26.09 -30.43
CA ASP A 242 -0.78 26.64 -29.09
C ASP A 242 -2.12 26.25 -28.45
N ALA A 243 -2.32 24.95 -28.24
CA ALA A 243 -3.59 24.39 -27.78
C ALA A 243 -4.07 24.99 -26.45
N ALA A 244 -3.15 25.39 -25.55
CA ALA A 244 -3.44 26.12 -24.32
C ALA A 244 -3.88 27.58 -24.59
N GLY A 245 -3.34 28.22 -25.62
CA GLY A 245 -3.78 29.51 -26.16
C GLY A 245 -3.10 30.74 -25.56
N ASP A 246 -2.03 30.55 -24.79
CA ASP A 246 -1.28 31.61 -24.12
C ASP A 246 0.21 31.66 -24.52
N GLY A 247 0.62 30.86 -25.50
CA GLY A 247 2.00 30.73 -25.98
C GLY A 247 2.90 29.90 -25.08
N GLN A 248 2.36 29.22 -24.06
CA GLN A 248 3.12 28.38 -23.12
C GLN A 248 2.73 26.90 -23.19
N THR A 249 2.14 26.46 -24.32
CA THR A 249 1.76 25.05 -24.51
C THR A 249 2.97 24.12 -24.48
N ILE A 250 2.91 23.11 -23.62
CA ILE A 250 3.86 22.00 -23.54
C ILE A 250 3.24 20.78 -24.20
N GLY A 251 3.99 20.17 -25.13
CA GLY A 251 3.63 18.93 -25.81
C GLY A 251 3.65 17.75 -24.84
N LEU A 252 4.80 17.08 -24.77
CA LEU A 252 5.08 15.99 -23.82
C LEU A 252 5.92 16.51 -22.65
N ALA A 253 5.35 16.50 -21.44
CA ALA A 253 6.11 16.83 -20.24
C ALA A 253 6.79 15.58 -19.66
N CYS A 254 8.05 15.76 -19.24
CA CYS A 254 8.78 14.78 -18.44
C CYS A 254 9.58 15.47 -17.32
N SER A 255 9.92 14.72 -16.27
CA SER A 255 10.79 15.17 -15.19
C SER A 255 12.27 14.87 -15.50
N THR A 256 13.16 15.35 -14.64
CA THR A 256 14.58 14.95 -14.63
C THR A 256 14.82 13.51 -14.20
N ASP A 257 13.81 12.87 -13.62
CA ASP A 257 13.82 11.44 -13.26
C ASP A 257 13.25 10.66 -14.45
N VAL A 258 14.07 10.52 -15.50
CA VAL A 258 13.64 10.06 -16.84
C VAL A 258 13.17 8.60 -16.87
N VAL A 259 13.48 7.80 -15.85
CA VAL A 259 12.94 6.46 -15.65
C VAL A 259 12.08 6.51 -14.38
N ALA A 260 10.75 6.53 -14.56
CA ALA A 260 9.79 6.54 -13.46
C ALA A 260 9.38 5.10 -13.12
N GLY A 261 9.64 4.70 -11.88
CA GLY A 261 9.24 3.40 -11.34
C GLY A 261 7.72 3.16 -11.28
N ALA A 262 7.31 2.11 -10.57
CA ALA A 262 5.89 1.75 -10.40
C ALA A 262 5.07 2.83 -9.67
N ASP A 263 5.74 3.61 -8.81
CA ASP A 263 5.18 4.58 -7.88
C ASP A 263 5.32 6.04 -8.34
N GLN A 264 5.96 6.29 -9.48
CA GLN A 264 6.22 7.63 -10.02
C GLN A 264 5.53 7.87 -11.37
N THR A 265 5.47 9.14 -11.77
CA THR A 265 4.91 9.61 -13.04
C THR A 265 5.91 10.55 -13.72
N TYR A 266 5.67 10.90 -14.99
CA TYR A 266 6.47 11.84 -15.78
C TYR A 266 7.85 11.36 -16.22
N GLY A 267 8.19 10.09 -15.97
CA GLY A 267 9.28 9.44 -16.67
C GLY A 267 8.97 9.26 -18.16
N VAL A 268 9.96 8.79 -18.90
CA VAL A 268 9.85 8.47 -20.33
C VAL A 268 10.03 6.98 -20.59
N ASP A 269 9.71 6.16 -19.59
CA ASP A 269 9.73 4.69 -19.54
C ASP A 269 9.12 4.04 -20.78
N ALA A 270 7.99 4.58 -21.25
CA ALA A 270 7.35 4.09 -22.47
C ALA A 270 8.28 4.15 -23.69
N THR A 271 9.15 5.16 -23.79
CA THR A 271 10.13 5.28 -24.87
C THR A 271 11.22 4.21 -24.77
N PHE A 272 11.67 3.90 -23.55
CA PHE A 272 12.60 2.80 -23.30
C PHE A 272 11.95 1.44 -23.63
N ILE A 273 10.70 1.23 -23.20
CA ILE A 273 9.93 0.01 -23.49
C ILE A 273 9.74 -0.17 -25.00
N HIS A 274 9.40 0.89 -25.75
CA HIS A 274 9.32 0.85 -27.22
C HIS A 274 10.66 0.63 -27.91
N ALA A 275 11.79 0.82 -27.22
CA ALA A 275 13.12 0.50 -27.72
C ALA A 275 13.61 -0.89 -27.32
N GLY A 276 12.83 -1.65 -26.53
CA GLY A 276 13.28 -2.94 -26.00
C GLY A 276 14.26 -2.81 -24.82
N ALA A 277 14.27 -1.65 -24.15
CA ALA A 277 15.18 -1.34 -23.05
C ALA A 277 14.49 -1.45 -21.68
N MET A 278 15.27 -1.85 -20.68
CA MET A 278 14.88 -1.96 -19.27
C MET A 278 15.92 -1.23 -18.39
N PRO A 279 16.07 0.10 -18.53
CA PRO A 279 17.02 0.85 -17.71
C PRO A 279 16.67 0.71 -16.22
N CYS A 280 17.66 0.94 -15.37
CA CYS A 280 17.58 0.81 -13.92
C CYS A 280 17.32 -0.61 -13.38
N HIS A 281 17.19 -1.61 -14.24
CA HIS A 281 17.01 -3.02 -13.85
C HIS A 281 18.22 -3.89 -14.18
N TRP A 282 18.48 -4.88 -13.34
CA TRP A 282 19.29 -6.03 -13.75
C TRP A 282 18.44 -6.93 -14.65
N ILE A 283 19.00 -7.35 -15.78
CA ILE A 283 18.34 -8.23 -16.75
C ILE A 283 19.29 -9.34 -17.21
N LEU A 284 18.74 -10.31 -17.92
CA LEU A 284 19.53 -11.26 -18.71
C LEU A 284 19.73 -10.76 -20.14
N ASP A 285 20.98 -10.75 -20.60
CA ASP A 285 21.29 -10.56 -22.01
C ASP A 285 20.82 -11.77 -22.85
N LYS A 286 20.92 -11.66 -24.19
CA LYS A 286 20.53 -12.72 -25.14
C LYS A 286 21.34 -14.02 -24.97
N ASN A 287 22.46 -13.99 -24.24
CA ASN A 287 23.30 -15.15 -23.94
C ASN A 287 23.03 -15.74 -22.54
N GLY A 288 22.15 -15.13 -21.75
CA GLY A 288 21.84 -15.52 -20.37
C GLY A 288 22.82 -14.99 -19.32
N ASN A 289 23.61 -13.97 -19.63
CA ASN A 289 24.46 -13.27 -18.67
C ASN A 289 23.71 -12.10 -18.04
N VAL A 290 23.97 -11.83 -16.77
CA VAL A 290 23.50 -10.67 -16.05
C VAL A 290 24.14 -9.42 -16.64
N VAL A 291 23.30 -8.44 -16.98
CA VAL A 291 23.72 -7.10 -17.41
C VAL A 291 22.82 -6.07 -16.76
N TYR A 292 23.35 -4.88 -16.51
CA TYR A 292 22.56 -3.75 -16.06
C TYR A 292 21.90 -3.07 -17.28
N GLY A 293 20.57 -2.96 -17.29
CA GLY A 293 19.82 -2.54 -18.48
C GLY A 293 20.17 -1.13 -18.97
N SER A 294 20.57 -0.24 -18.06
CA SER A 294 20.97 1.14 -18.42
C SER A 294 22.23 1.22 -19.29
N VAL A 295 23.08 0.19 -19.29
CA VAL A 295 24.33 0.17 -20.08
C VAL A 295 24.20 -0.63 -21.38
N THR A 296 22.96 -0.95 -21.79
CA THR A 296 22.68 -1.73 -23.02
C THR A 296 22.59 -0.86 -24.28
N GLN A 297 22.73 -1.49 -25.45
CA GLN A 297 22.60 -0.81 -26.73
C GLN A 297 21.16 -0.33 -26.97
N GLU A 298 20.18 -1.12 -26.53
CA GLU A 298 18.76 -0.77 -26.59
C GLU A 298 18.47 0.55 -25.81
N THR A 299 19.14 0.76 -24.67
CA THR A 299 19.06 2.04 -23.92
C THR A 299 19.69 3.19 -24.70
N LYS A 300 20.83 2.99 -25.36
CA LYS A 300 21.45 4.01 -26.26
C LYS A 300 20.47 4.44 -27.36
N GLU A 301 19.77 3.49 -27.96
CA GLU A 301 18.78 3.75 -29.01
C GLU A 301 17.57 4.51 -28.49
N ALA A 302 17.11 4.21 -27.27
CA ALA A 302 16.04 4.95 -26.61
C ALA A 302 16.45 6.41 -26.35
N LEU A 303 17.67 6.65 -25.85
CA LEU A 303 18.20 7.99 -25.62
C LEU A 303 18.31 8.81 -26.91
N LEU A 304 18.68 8.17 -28.03
CA LEU A 304 18.66 8.82 -29.35
C LEU A 304 17.24 9.24 -29.76
N LYS A 305 16.24 8.37 -29.54
CA LYS A 305 14.84 8.70 -29.82
C LYS A 305 14.39 9.89 -28.96
N LEU A 306 14.70 9.89 -27.67
CA LEU A 306 14.39 11.00 -26.76
C LEU A 306 15.05 12.31 -27.17
N HIS A 307 16.33 12.26 -27.57
CA HIS A 307 17.03 13.42 -28.11
C HIS A 307 16.34 13.96 -29.37
N ASN A 308 15.90 13.09 -30.29
CA ASN A 308 15.15 13.53 -31.47
C ASN A 308 13.81 14.17 -31.10
N LEU A 309 13.09 13.65 -30.09
CA LEU A 309 11.86 14.27 -29.60
C LEU A 309 12.11 15.65 -28.97
N TYR A 310 13.27 15.85 -28.35
CA TYR A 310 13.71 17.13 -27.84
C TYR A 310 14.04 18.10 -28.99
N GLU A 311 14.85 17.71 -29.97
CA GLU A 311 15.15 18.56 -31.14
C GLU A 311 13.90 18.94 -31.95
N ASP A 312 12.90 18.04 -31.99
CA ASP A 312 11.63 18.26 -32.67
C ASP A 312 10.62 19.09 -31.86
N GLU A 313 11.00 19.62 -30.69
CA GLU A 313 10.15 20.38 -29.77
C GLU A 313 8.87 19.65 -29.29
N ILE A 314 8.82 18.32 -29.46
CA ILE A 314 7.75 17.48 -28.92
C ILE A 314 7.91 17.32 -27.41
N LEU A 315 9.14 17.07 -26.96
CA LEU A 315 9.50 17.03 -25.55
C LEU A 315 9.65 18.46 -25.01
N ASP A 316 9.21 18.69 -23.77
CA ASP A 316 9.35 19.98 -23.09
C ASP A 316 10.81 20.49 -23.16
N GLN A 317 11.02 21.62 -23.86
CA GLN A 317 12.33 22.26 -24.01
C GLN A 317 12.92 22.74 -22.68
N ARG A 318 12.13 22.75 -21.61
CA ARG A 318 12.53 23.12 -20.26
C ARG A 318 12.56 21.93 -19.30
N PHE A 319 12.56 20.68 -19.79
CA PHE A 319 12.49 19.48 -18.95
C PHE A 319 13.58 19.41 -17.86
N LEU A 320 14.79 19.94 -18.11
CA LEU A 320 15.86 20.04 -17.11
C LEU A 320 15.50 20.90 -15.88
N LEU A 321 14.44 21.72 -15.99
CA LEU A 321 13.89 22.53 -14.90
C LEU A 321 12.60 21.93 -14.32
N ARG A 322 12.22 20.72 -14.72
CA ARG A 322 10.98 20.07 -14.31
C ARG A 322 11.22 19.00 -13.26
N LYS A 323 10.79 19.31 -12.04
CA LYS A 323 10.46 18.30 -11.04
C LYS A 323 8.98 17.96 -11.09
N THR A 324 8.59 16.89 -10.43
CA THR A 324 7.20 16.43 -10.32
C THR A 324 6.24 17.57 -9.97
N GLU A 325 6.56 18.39 -8.96
CA GLU A 325 5.66 19.47 -8.53
C GLU A 325 5.51 20.57 -9.60
N ASN A 326 6.54 20.78 -10.43
CA ASN A 326 6.46 21.73 -11.53
C ASN A 326 5.52 21.25 -12.62
N ILE A 327 5.50 19.94 -12.90
CA ILE A 327 4.62 19.34 -13.91
C ILE A 327 3.20 19.25 -13.38
N ASP A 328 3.00 18.92 -12.10
CA ASP A 328 1.70 18.99 -11.43
C ASP A 328 1.05 20.37 -11.62
N ASP A 329 1.83 21.44 -11.48
CA ASP A 329 1.35 22.81 -11.67
C ASP A 329 1.05 23.13 -13.14
N LEU A 330 1.82 22.59 -14.10
CA LEU A 330 1.50 22.72 -15.54
C LEU A 330 0.18 22.02 -15.90
N LEU A 331 -0.08 20.85 -15.30
CA LEU A 331 -1.36 20.15 -15.45
C LEU A 331 -2.52 20.97 -14.90
N LYS A 332 -2.40 21.46 -13.65
CA LYS A 332 -3.43 22.30 -13.00
C LYS A 332 -3.72 23.58 -13.76
N THR A 333 -2.70 24.20 -14.32
CA THR A 333 -2.81 25.46 -15.06
C THR A 333 -3.17 25.26 -16.54
N GLY A 334 -3.30 24.02 -17.00
CA GLY A 334 -3.79 23.69 -18.33
C GLY A 334 -2.77 23.88 -19.45
N HIS A 335 -1.47 23.89 -19.15
CA HIS A 335 -0.41 24.09 -20.16
C HIS A 335 0.13 22.79 -20.76
N CYS A 336 -0.14 21.64 -20.14
CA CYS A 336 0.41 20.35 -20.58
C CYS A 336 -0.60 19.56 -21.44
N GLY A 337 -0.14 19.09 -22.60
CA GLY A 337 -0.94 18.31 -23.56
C GLY A 337 -0.80 16.79 -23.43
N ALA A 338 0.37 16.32 -23.00
CA ALA A 338 0.69 14.90 -22.91
C ALA A 338 1.65 14.58 -21.74
N ILE A 339 1.43 13.41 -21.12
CA ILE A 339 2.37 12.81 -20.15
C ILE A 339 2.41 11.29 -20.37
N TYR A 340 3.51 10.66 -19.97
CA TYR A 340 3.49 9.24 -19.67
C TYR A 340 3.13 9.03 -18.20
N GLY A 341 2.25 8.06 -17.95
CA GLY A 341 1.81 7.71 -16.61
C GLY A 341 1.12 6.35 -16.58
N ARG A 342 1.15 5.68 -15.44
CA ARG A 342 0.54 4.35 -15.26
C ARG A 342 -0.99 4.45 -15.17
N TRP A 343 -1.65 3.30 -15.03
CA TRP A 343 -3.11 3.22 -14.96
C TRP A 343 -3.73 4.11 -13.88
N TRP A 344 -2.98 4.40 -12.81
CA TRP A 344 -3.41 5.22 -11.68
C TRP A 344 -3.24 6.73 -11.89
N ALA A 345 -2.62 7.19 -12.99
CA ALA A 345 -2.40 8.62 -13.28
C ALA A 345 -3.67 9.51 -13.19
N PRO A 346 -4.90 9.02 -13.47
CA PRO A 346 -6.12 9.76 -13.21
C PRO A 346 -6.33 10.12 -11.73
N ASN A 347 -5.91 9.27 -10.80
CA ASN A 347 -6.06 9.49 -9.36
C ASN A 347 -5.12 10.58 -8.87
N ASN A 348 -3.88 10.55 -9.35
CA ASN A 348 -2.85 11.55 -9.16
C ASN A 348 -1.88 11.37 -10.33
N PRO A 349 -1.53 12.39 -11.12
CA PRO A 349 -1.79 13.82 -10.93
C PRO A 349 -2.97 14.38 -11.72
N LEU A 350 -3.57 13.64 -12.65
CA LEU A 350 -4.52 14.22 -13.61
C LEU A 350 -5.84 14.69 -12.95
N SER A 351 -6.23 14.12 -11.81
CA SER A 351 -7.37 14.61 -11.02
C SER A 351 -7.21 16.06 -10.58
N ALA A 352 -5.97 16.54 -10.38
CA ALA A 352 -5.70 17.92 -10.01
C ALA A 352 -6.05 18.89 -11.15
N ALA A 353 -5.77 18.52 -12.40
CA ALA A 353 -6.18 19.28 -13.57
C ALA A 353 -7.72 19.31 -13.69
N TYR A 354 -8.37 18.16 -13.54
CA TYR A 354 -9.84 18.06 -13.58
C TYR A 354 -10.53 18.89 -12.49
N ASN A 355 -9.94 18.94 -11.29
CA ASN A 355 -10.46 19.77 -10.18
C ASN A 355 -10.45 21.27 -10.50
N VAL A 356 -9.51 21.74 -11.32
CA VAL A 356 -9.43 23.14 -11.76
C VAL A 356 -10.34 23.39 -12.97
N ASP A 357 -10.30 22.50 -13.96
CA ASP A 357 -11.15 22.54 -15.15
C ASP A 357 -11.69 21.15 -15.49
N SER A 358 -12.98 20.93 -15.23
CA SER A 358 -13.65 19.66 -15.51
C SER A 358 -13.82 19.37 -17.00
N ASN A 359 -13.47 20.30 -17.89
CA ASN A 359 -13.41 20.08 -19.34
C ASN A 359 -12.05 19.58 -19.82
N ALA A 360 -11.01 19.59 -18.97
CA ALA A 360 -9.72 18.99 -19.27
C ALA A 360 -9.84 17.46 -19.27
N GLU A 361 -10.22 16.89 -20.42
CA GLU A 361 -10.45 15.47 -20.59
C GLU A 361 -9.16 14.77 -21.02
N TRP A 362 -8.65 13.89 -20.15
CA TRP A 362 -7.49 13.05 -20.46
C TRP A 362 -7.93 11.65 -20.86
N LYS A 363 -7.28 11.08 -21.88
CA LYS A 363 -7.51 9.71 -22.34
C LYS A 363 -6.20 8.92 -22.41
N PRO A 364 -6.18 7.65 -21.94
CA PRO A 364 -5.01 6.80 -22.06
C PRO A 364 -4.92 6.15 -23.44
N TYR A 365 -3.69 5.98 -23.92
CA TYR A 365 -3.35 5.28 -25.15
C TYR A 365 -2.21 4.29 -24.88
N LEU A 366 -2.46 3.03 -25.24
CA LEU A 366 -1.43 2.01 -25.33
C LEU A 366 -1.17 1.70 -26.81
N LEU A 367 -0.06 2.22 -27.31
CA LEU A 367 0.34 2.12 -28.72
C LEU A 367 1.39 1.02 -28.87
N ASP A 368 1.55 0.46 -30.08
CA ASP A 368 2.54 -0.58 -30.39
C ASP A 368 2.60 -1.73 -29.36
N LYS A 369 1.43 -2.31 -29.10
CA LYS A 369 1.18 -3.35 -28.10
C LYS A 369 2.07 -4.59 -28.30
N GLU A 370 2.40 -4.91 -29.55
CA GLU A 370 3.28 -6.04 -29.88
C GLU A 370 4.70 -5.82 -29.37
N GLN A 371 5.29 -4.64 -29.64
CA GLN A 371 6.61 -4.31 -29.13
C GLN A 371 6.61 -4.20 -27.60
N VAL A 372 5.59 -3.58 -27.01
CA VAL A 372 5.46 -3.49 -25.54
C VAL A 372 5.46 -4.91 -24.94
N ASN A 373 4.66 -5.82 -25.47
CA ASN A 373 4.61 -7.21 -24.99
C ASN A 373 5.94 -7.94 -25.18
N GLU A 374 6.67 -7.70 -26.26
CA GLU A 374 7.99 -8.30 -26.46
C GLU A 374 9.00 -7.81 -25.41
N THR A 375 9.00 -6.51 -25.13
CA THR A 375 9.87 -5.90 -24.13
C THR A 375 9.55 -6.42 -22.72
N GLN A 376 8.27 -6.60 -22.37
CA GLN A 376 7.84 -7.17 -21.08
C GLN A 376 8.26 -8.65 -20.86
N LYS A 377 8.73 -9.35 -21.90
CA LYS A 377 9.31 -10.71 -21.74
C LYS A 377 10.74 -10.69 -21.22
N ILE A 378 11.41 -9.55 -21.20
CA ILE A 378 12.77 -9.43 -20.69
C ILE A 378 12.71 -9.65 -19.18
N SER A 379 13.19 -10.79 -18.70
CA SER A 379 13.20 -11.04 -17.26
C SER A 379 14.07 -10.02 -16.52
N VAL A 380 13.48 -9.37 -15.52
CA VAL A 380 14.18 -8.49 -14.58
C VAL A 380 14.42 -9.22 -13.28
N PHE A 381 15.50 -8.91 -12.58
CA PHE A 381 15.71 -9.49 -11.26
C PHE A 381 14.91 -8.76 -10.17
N GLU A 382 14.37 -9.52 -9.22
CA GLU A 382 13.69 -8.96 -8.04
C GLU A 382 14.69 -8.17 -7.19
N SER A 383 14.24 -7.00 -6.74
CA SER A 383 14.91 -6.23 -5.69
C SER A 383 13.93 -6.00 -4.55
N TYR A 384 14.43 -6.23 -3.34
CA TYR A 384 13.73 -5.96 -2.09
C TYR A 384 14.28 -4.72 -1.37
N ASP A 385 15.05 -3.89 -2.09
CA ASP A 385 15.85 -2.81 -1.52
C ASP A 385 14.98 -1.64 -1.03
N GLN A 386 13.85 -1.39 -1.71
CA GLN A 386 12.84 -0.40 -1.31
C GLN A 386 11.56 -1.04 -0.75
N TRP A 387 11.59 -2.36 -0.52
CA TRP A 387 10.40 -3.09 -0.11
C TRP A 387 10.03 -2.80 1.34
N MET A 388 8.73 -2.77 1.63
CA MET A 388 8.23 -2.49 2.97
C MET A 388 7.96 -3.78 3.75
N TYR A 389 8.35 -3.79 5.01
CA TYR A 389 8.21 -4.89 5.95
C TYR A 389 7.57 -4.40 7.25
N VAL A 390 6.48 -5.03 7.67
CA VAL A 390 5.90 -4.75 9.00
C VAL A 390 6.54 -5.68 10.02
N VAL A 391 7.22 -5.09 11.00
CA VAL A 391 7.91 -5.80 12.08
C VAL A 391 7.23 -5.54 13.41
N VAL A 392 7.42 -6.46 14.36
CA VAL A 392 6.95 -6.34 15.74
C VAL A 392 8.14 -6.34 16.68
N ARG A 393 8.16 -5.43 17.65
CA ARG A 393 9.21 -5.36 18.67
C ARG A 393 9.28 -6.62 19.53
N LYS A 394 10.51 -7.09 19.77
CA LYS A 394 10.80 -8.21 20.67
C LYS A 394 10.20 -7.97 22.07
N GLY A 395 9.48 -8.95 22.59
CA GLY A 395 8.85 -8.96 23.90
C GLY A 395 7.52 -8.23 23.98
N TYR A 396 6.95 -7.75 22.86
CA TYR A 396 5.58 -7.24 22.85
C TYR A 396 4.58 -8.38 23.15
N GLU A 397 3.55 -8.10 23.95
CA GLU A 397 2.62 -9.14 24.45
C GLU A 397 1.65 -9.68 23.39
N HIS A 398 1.50 -8.96 22.27
CA HIS A 398 0.53 -9.25 21.22
C HIS A 398 1.13 -9.22 19.80
N PRO A 399 2.16 -10.01 19.48
CA PRO A 399 2.76 -10.01 18.13
C PRO A 399 1.77 -10.38 17.02
N GLU A 400 0.70 -11.10 17.36
CA GLU A 400 -0.35 -11.51 16.45
C GLU A 400 -1.13 -10.34 15.81
N ILE A 401 -1.05 -9.12 16.36
CA ILE A 401 -1.86 -8.00 15.86
C ILE A 401 -1.57 -7.69 14.39
N VAL A 402 -0.36 -7.92 13.89
CA VAL A 402 0.01 -7.65 12.50
C VAL A 402 -0.70 -8.63 11.56
N ALA A 403 -0.69 -9.93 11.86
CA ALA A 403 -1.42 -10.93 11.07
C ALA A 403 -2.94 -10.70 11.09
N LYS A 404 -3.48 -10.34 12.25
CA LYS A 404 -4.90 -10.02 12.43
C LYS A 404 -5.28 -8.74 11.67
N TYR A 405 -4.42 -7.73 11.71
CA TYR A 405 -4.59 -6.49 10.94
C TYR A 405 -4.64 -6.81 9.45
N VAL A 406 -3.68 -7.59 8.93
CA VAL A 406 -3.62 -7.96 7.52
C VAL A 406 -4.88 -8.69 7.09
N SER A 407 -5.32 -9.68 7.88
CA SER A 407 -6.58 -10.40 7.65
C SER A 407 -7.82 -9.50 7.67
N ALA A 408 -7.89 -8.55 8.60
CA ALA A 408 -9.04 -7.66 8.71
C ALA A 408 -9.10 -6.65 7.55
N ILE A 409 -7.96 -6.05 7.18
CA ILE A 409 -7.92 -4.97 6.19
C ILE A 409 -7.86 -5.51 4.76
N PHE A 410 -7.07 -6.54 4.49
CA PHE A 410 -6.81 -6.97 3.12
C PHE A 410 -7.70 -8.11 2.66
N ASP A 411 -8.17 -8.96 3.57
CA ASP A 411 -9.22 -9.95 3.26
C ASP A 411 -10.60 -9.40 3.65
N GLN A 412 -10.91 -9.31 4.94
CA GLN A 412 -12.30 -9.10 5.37
C GLN A 412 -12.91 -7.77 4.91
N SER A 413 -12.18 -6.66 4.97
CA SER A 413 -12.79 -5.40 4.53
C SER A 413 -12.98 -5.33 3.00
N ARG A 414 -12.06 -5.90 2.22
CA ARG A 414 -12.06 -5.82 0.75
C ARG A 414 -12.96 -6.86 0.11
N TYR A 415 -12.78 -8.12 0.51
CA TYR A 415 -13.36 -9.29 -0.13
C TYR A 415 -14.63 -9.76 0.57
N ALA A 416 -14.71 -9.64 1.90
CA ALA A 416 -15.98 -9.88 2.57
C ALA A 416 -16.90 -8.68 2.34
N ASN A 417 -18.15 -8.95 1.97
CA ASN A 417 -19.20 -7.92 1.83
C ASN A 417 -19.69 -7.45 3.21
N ASP A 418 -18.76 -7.14 4.11
CA ASP A 418 -19.01 -6.73 5.48
C ASP A 418 -19.50 -5.28 5.52
N SER A 419 -20.73 -5.10 5.99
CA SER A 419 -21.32 -3.78 6.18
C SER A 419 -20.50 -2.85 7.11
N ALA A 420 -19.70 -3.41 8.02
CA ALA A 420 -18.83 -2.64 8.90
C ALA A 420 -17.64 -2.03 8.16
N ALA A 421 -17.24 -2.59 7.02
CA ALA A 421 -16.14 -2.13 6.18
C ALA A 421 -16.54 -1.07 5.15
N ARG A 422 -17.82 -0.65 5.09
CA ARG A 422 -18.29 0.29 4.06
C ARG A 422 -17.45 1.57 4.01
N GLU A 423 -17.17 2.17 5.16
CA GLU A 423 -16.37 3.40 5.23
C GLU A 423 -14.94 3.19 4.72
N VAL A 424 -14.34 2.04 5.04
CA VAL A 424 -13.02 1.62 4.53
C VAL A 424 -13.05 1.45 3.01
N ASN A 425 -14.10 0.84 2.47
CA ASN A 425 -14.25 0.62 1.03
C ASN A 425 -14.54 1.91 0.25
N ASP A 426 -15.22 2.87 0.87
CA ASP A 426 -15.48 4.17 0.27
C ASP A 426 -14.18 4.99 0.13
N TYR A 427 -13.22 4.85 1.06
CA TYR A 427 -11.91 5.52 0.97
C TYR A 427 -11.17 5.25 -0.36
N PHE A 428 -11.26 4.01 -0.89
CA PHE A 428 -10.62 3.64 -2.16
C PHE A 428 -11.21 4.37 -3.37
N SER A 429 -12.50 4.67 -3.36
CA SER A 429 -13.17 5.32 -4.49
C SER A 429 -13.17 6.85 -4.41
N ILE A 430 -12.88 7.41 -3.22
CA ILE A 430 -12.72 8.85 -3.01
C ILE A 430 -11.25 9.30 -2.92
N ASN A 431 -10.30 8.44 -3.31
CA ASN A 431 -8.88 8.75 -3.41
C ASN A 431 -8.21 9.14 -2.07
N VAL A 432 -8.61 8.49 -0.97
CA VAL A 432 -7.81 8.53 0.27
C VAL A 432 -6.51 7.76 0.04
N ASP A 433 -5.40 8.41 0.35
CA ASP A 433 -4.06 7.87 0.12
C ASP A 433 -3.78 6.64 1.02
N PRO A 434 -3.09 5.60 0.54
CA PRO A 434 -2.73 4.42 1.32
C PRO A 434 -2.03 4.71 2.65
N THR A 435 -1.28 5.81 2.75
CA THR A 435 -0.64 6.27 4.00
C THR A 435 -1.65 6.63 5.09
N ALA A 436 -2.96 6.72 4.81
CA ALA A 436 -3.99 6.80 5.85
C ALA A 436 -4.11 5.53 6.70
N ARG A 437 -3.65 4.38 6.19
CA ARG A 437 -3.66 3.10 6.91
C ARG A 437 -2.62 3.11 8.03
N PRO A 438 -2.89 2.46 9.18
CA PRO A 438 -1.91 2.34 10.26
C PRO A 438 -0.57 1.76 9.77
N LEU A 439 -0.57 0.56 9.18
CA LEU A 439 0.68 -0.15 8.85
C LEU A 439 1.23 0.14 7.45
N ASN A 440 0.80 1.22 6.77
CA ASN A 440 1.18 1.65 5.40
C ASN A 440 1.76 0.56 4.46
N ILE A 441 1.06 -0.57 4.37
CA ILE A 441 1.36 -1.65 3.41
C ILE A 441 0.12 -1.94 2.57
N ASN A 442 0.32 -2.77 1.58
CA ASN A 442 -0.68 -3.46 0.80
C ASN A 442 -0.44 -4.97 0.92
N VAL A 443 -1.51 -5.75 0.99
CA VAL A 443 -1.51 -7.19 0.75
C VAL A 443 -2.68 -7.46 -0.18
N ASP A 444 -2.40 -8.07 -1.32
CA ASP A 444 -3.39 -8.41 -2.33
C ASP A 444 -2.81 -9.43 -3.31
N TYR A 445 -3.66 -10.10 -4.10
CA TYR A 445 -3.23 -10.97 -5.19
C TYR A 445 -2.38 -10.20 -6.21
N GLU A 446 -1.39 -10.84 -6.81
CA GLU A 446 -0.55 -10.25 -7.86
C GLU A 446 -1.39 -9.60 -8.96
N ASP A 447 -2.42 -10.29 -9.44
CA ASP A 447 -3.29 -9.85 -10.52
C ASP A 447 -4.56 -9.10 -10.04
N ALA A 448 -4.57 -8.63 -8.78
CA ALA A 448 -5.75 -8.02 -8.16
C ALA A 448 -6.31 -6.82 -8.95
N LEU A 449 -5.43 -6.04 -9.61
CA LEU A 449 -5.83 -4.93 -10.47
C LEU A 449 -6.78 -5.40 -11.58
N TYR A 450 -6.37 -6.42 -12.33
CA TYR A 450 -7.11 -6.93 -13.48
C TYR A 450 -8.38 -7.67 -13.05
N ARG A 451 -8.30 -8.50 -12.00
CA ARG A 451 -9.47 -9.20 -11.44
C ARG A 451 -10.58 -8.24 -11.04
N THR A 452 -10.21 -7.22 -10.26
CA THR A 452 -11.15 -6.20 -9.78
C THR A 452 -11.79 -5.45 -10.95
N THR A 453 -10.99 -5.03 -11.94
CA THR A 453 -11.51 -4.34 -13.12
C THR A 453 -12.44 -5.22 -13.96
N GLU A 454 -12.09 -6.51 -14.17
CA GLU A 454 -12.91 -7.45 -14.94
C GLU A 454 -14.30 -7.62 -14.30
N HIS A 455 -14.38 -7.82 -12.99
CA HIS A 455 -15.66 -7.94 -12.28
C HIS A 455 -16.49 -6.65 -12.34
N ILE A 456 -15.87 -5.49 -12.15
CA ILE A 456 -16.57 -4.20 -12.26
C ILE A 456 -17.12 -4.01 -13.67
N GLN A 457 -16.32 -4.28 -14.70
CA GLN A 457 -16.72 -4.17 -16.10
C GLN A 457 -17.87 -5.14 -16.43
N ALA A 458 -17.77 -6.39 -15.99
CA ALA A 458 -18.83 -7.39 -16.17
C ALA A 458 -20.15 -6.97 -15.50
N ALA A 459 -20.08 -6.36 -14.31
CA ALA A 459 -21.27 -5.81 -13.64
C ALA A 459 -21.85 -4.60 -14.37
N LEU A 460 -21.01 -3.73 -14.96
CA LEU A 460 -21.46 -2.59 -15.78
C LEU A 460 -22.15 -3.06 -17.07
N ASP A 461 -21.60 -4.12 -17.69
CA ASP A 461 -22.14 -4.76 -18.89
C ASP A 461 -23.33 -5.68 -18.60
N LYS A 462 -23.70 -5.84 -17.32
CA LYS A 462 -24.80 -6.68 -16.83
C LYS A 462 -24.61 -8.17 -17.13
N THR A 463 -23.36 -8.62 -17.25
CA THR A 463 -22.99 -10.03 -17.40
C THR A 463 -22.66 -10.69 -16.05
N LEU A 464 -22.40 -9.89 -15.01
CA LEU A 464 -22.25 -10.31 -13.61
C LEU A 464 -23.30 -9.61 -12.73
N ASP A 465 -23.90 -10.32 -11.76
CA ASP A 465 -24.82 -9.70 -10.82
C ASP A 465 -24.06 -8.85 -9.78
N VAL A 466 -24.55 -7.65 -9.48
CA VAL A 466 -23.92 -6.71 -8.54
C VAL A 466 -23.81 -7.28 -7.11
N SER A 467 -24.63 -8.27 -6.76
CA SER A 467 -24.54 -8.97 -5.48
C SER A 467 -23.35 -9.92 -5.36
N GLU A 468 -22.72 -10.29 -6.48
CA GLU A 468 -21.53 -11.14 -6.53
C GLU A 468 -20.23 -10.32 -6.36
N LEU A 469 -20.30 -8.99 -6.47
CA LEU A 469 -19.14 -8.12 -6.26
C LEU A 469 -18.70 -8.11 -4.79
N SER A 470 -17.38 -8.07 -4.60
CA SER A 470 -16.76 -7.81 -3.30
C SER A 470 -17.09 -6.41 -2.75
N GLY A 471 -16.76 -6.17 -1.48
CA GLY A 471 -16.99 -4.87 -0.85
C GLY A 471 -16.25 -3.74 -1.57
N LEU A 472 -15.00 -3.98 -1.95
CA LEU A 472 -14.15 -3.05 -2.71
C LEU A 472 -14.69 -2.82 -4.14
N GLU A 473 -14.96 -3.90 -4.87
CA GLU A 473 -15.48 -3.84 -6.24
C GLU A 473 -16.80 -3.07 -6.31
N LYS A 474 -17.68 -3.29 -5.33
CA LYS A 474 -18.97 -2.60 -5.26
C LYS A 474 -18.82 -1.10 -5.03
N SER A 475 -17.83 -0.67 -4.24
CA SER A 475 -17.51 0.76 -4.05
C SER A 475 -17.12 1.40 -5.39
N TYR A 476 -16.17 0.81 -6.11
CA TYR A 476 -15.76 1.30 -7.42
C TYR A 476 -16.87 1.23 -8.46
N PHE A 477 -17.64 0.12 -8.51
CA PHE A 477 -18.78 -0.03 -9.41
C PHE A 477 -19.81 1.08 -9.24
N ASN A 478 -20.20 1.38 -7.98
CA ASN A 478 -21.16 2.44 -7.70
C ASN A 478 -20.64 3.80 -8.18
N THR A 479 -19.39 4.13 -7.88
CA THR A 479 -18.75 5.39 -8.29
C THR A 479 -18.68 5.50 -9.82
N CYS A 480 -18.17 4.47 -10.51
CA CYS A 480 -18.07 4.45 -11.98
C CYS A 480 -19.45 4.55 -12.64
N LYS A 481 -20.45 3.81 -12.14
CA LYS A 481 -21.82 3.85 -12.65
C LYS A 481 -22.48 5.21 -12.45
N SER A 482 -22.26 5.86 -11.31
CA SER A 482 -22.77 7.22 -11.05
C SER A 482 -22.10 8.24 -11.96
N TYR A 483 -20.79 8.12 -12.21
CA TYR A 483 -20.07 8.96 -13.17
C TYR A 483 -20.61 8.80 -14.60
N LEU A 484 -20.70 7.55 -15.09
CA LEU A 484 -21.19 7.24 -16.44
C LEU A 484 -22.63 7.73 -16.71
N ASN A 485 -23.47 7.78 -15.68
CA ASN A 485 -24.84 8.29 -15.77
C ASN A 485 -24.95 9.81 -15.59
N GLY A 486 -23.83 10.53 -15.42
CA GLY A 486 -23.79 11.96 -15.17
C GLY A 486 -24.30 12.39 -13.79
N GLN A 487 -24.44 11.45 -12.85
CA GLN A 487 -24.90 11.73 -11.48
C GLN A 487 -23.76 12.17 -10.55
N LEU A 488 -22.51 11.84 -10.91
CA LEU A 488 -21.31 12.23 -10.19
C LEU A 488 -20.34 12.86 -11.19
N THR A 489 -19.94 14.11 -10.97
CA THR A 489 -19.05 14.87 -11.87
C THR A 489 -17.81 15.38 -11.14
N THR A 490 -17.45 14.76 -10.02
CA THR A 490 -16.26 15.11 -9.24
C THR A 490 -15.01 14.54 -9.89
N ALA A 491 -13.85 15.15 -9.64
CA ALA A 491 -12.57 14.62 -10.12
C ALA A 491 -12.33 13.17 -9.66
N ASN A 492 -12.69 12.83 -8.42
CA ASN A 492 -12.57 11.45 -7.92
C ASN A 492 -13.50 10.47 -8.67
N GLY A 493 -14.71 10.91 -9.03
CA GLY A 493 -15.63 10.09 -9.84
C GLY A 493 -15.07 9.81 -11.24
N TRP A 494 -14.54 10.86 -11.89
CA TRP A 494 -13.83 10.72 -13.16
C TRP A 494 -12.59 9.84 -13.03
N ALA A 495 -11.73 10.09 -12.04
CA ALA A 495 -10.47 9.39 -11.83
C ALA A 495 -10.69 7.89 -11.58
N ALA A 496 -11.69 7.53 -10.77
CA ALA A 496 -12.07 6.14 -10.54
C ALA A 496 -12.45 5.43 -11.86
N TYR A 497 -13.24 6.08 -12.71
CA TYR A 497 -13.63 5.55 -14.01
C TYR A 497 -12.44 5.49 -14.99
N ALA A 498 -11.72 6.59 -15.17
CA ALA A 498 -10.62 6.70 -16.12
C ALA A 498 -9.46 5.74 -15.77
N SER A 499 -9.15 5.57 -14.49
CA SER A 499 -8.11 4.63 -14.05
C SER A 499 -8.57 3.18 -14.19
N ARG A 500 -9.67 2.80 -13.51
CA ARG A 500 -10.09 1.40 -13.43
C ARG A 500 -10.69 0.85 -14.70
N ILE A 501 -11.41 1.67 -15.47
CA ILE A 501 -12.15 1.20 -16.65
C ILE A 501 -11.42 1.53 -17.94
N GLN A 502 -10.97 2.78 -18.13
CA GLN A 502 -10.32 3.15 -19.38
C GLN A 502 -8.87 2.65 -19.44
N ALA A 503 -8.04 3.00 -18.46
CA ALA A 503 -6.62 2.67 -18.49
C ALA A 503 -6.34 1.17 -18.34
N VAL A 504 -6.89 0.54 -17.30
CA VAL A 504 -6.76 -0.92 -17.13
C VAL A 504 -7.44 -1.68 -18.28
N GLY A 505 -8.54 -1.15 -18.83
CA GLY A 505 -9.19 -1.73 -20.00
C GLY A 505 -8.28 -1.75 -21.24
N GLU A 506 -7.43 -0.73 -21.45
CA GLU A 506 -6.44 -0.75 -22.53
C GLU A 506 -5.33 -1.79 -22.30
N LEU A 507 -4.88 -1.95 -21.05
CA LEU A 507 -3.91 -2.99 -20.66
C LEU A 507 -4.48 -4.40 -20.90
N GLN A 508 -5.72 -4.66 -20.44
CA GLN A 508 -6.41 -5.95 -20.60
C GLN A 508 -6.62 -6.31 -22.08
N LYS A 509 -7.10 -5.37 -22.91
CA LYS A 509 -7.28 -5.61 -24.35
C LYS A 509 -5.98 -5.96 -25.06
N ALA A 510 -4.86 -5.44 -24.56
CA ALA A 510 -3.54 -5.70 -25.12
C ALA A 510 -2.90 -7.00 -24.57
N GLY A 511 -3.50 -7.61 -23.54
CA GLY A 511 -2.94 -8.77 -22.87
C GLY A 511 -1.60 -8.48 -22.21
N ILE A 512 -1.38 -7.25 -21.73
CA ILE A 512 -0.16 -6.89 -21.01
C ILE A 512 -0.15 -7.65 -19.68
N THR A 513 0.91 -8.39 -19.43
CA THR A 513 1.28 -8.92 -18.11
C THR A 513 2.57 -8.24 -17.68
N SER A 514 2.76 -8.08 -16.37
CA SER A 514 4.01 -7.56 -15.82
C SER A 514 5.22 -8.39 -16.23
N THR A 515 6.36 -7.73 -16.17
CA THR A 515 7.65 -8.34 -16.48
C THR A 515 7.91 -9.51 -15.54
N SER A 516 8.28 -10.68 -16.09
CA SER A 516 8.66 -11.83 -15.28
C SER A 516 9.86 -11.49 -14.42
N THR A 517 9.71 -11.70 -13.12
CA THR A 517 10.79 -11.49 -12.18
C THR A 517 11.65 -12.75 -12.00
N LEU A 518 12.94 -12.55 -11.78
CA LEU A 518 13.88 -13.61 -11.40
C LEU A 518 14.33 -13.39 -9.96
N PRO A 519 14.27 -14.42 -9.10
CA PRO A 519 14.72 -14.27 -7.72
C PRO A 519 16.23 -14.01 -7.67
N LEU A 520 16.64 -13.14 -6.75
CA LEU A 520 18.03 -12.98 -6.32
C LEU A 520 18.14 -13.35 -4.85
N GLU A 521 18.66 -14.56 -4.58
CA GLU A 521 18.87 -14.97 -3.20
C GLU A 521 20.10 -14.28 -2.59
N ASN A 522 19.90 -13.67 -1.43
CA ASN A 522 20.97 -13.27 -0.50
C ASN A 522 22.08 -12.38 -1.08
N VAL A 523 21.74 -11.56 -2.08
CA VAL A 523 22.67 -10.57 -2.64
C VAL A 523 22.03 -9.18 -2.62
N ASN A 524 22.79 -8.17 -2.19
CA ASN A 524 22.44 -6.79 -2.44
C ASN A 524 22.77 -6.49 -3.92
N ALA A 525 21.74 -6.21 -4.72
CA ALA A 525 21.85 -5.85 -6.13
C ALA A 525 21.62 -4.34 -6.35
N GLU A 526 21.59 -3.57 -5.27
CA GLU A 526 21.41 -2.13 -5.31
C GLU A 526 22.55 -1.47 -6.08
N ILE A 527 22.17 -0.50 -6.91
CA ILE A 527 23.11 0.34 -7.63
C ILE A 527 23.58 1.43 -6.67
N PRO A 528 24.88 1.56 -6.37
CA PRO A 528 25.39 2.64 -5.54
C PRO A 528 24.95 4.02 -6.04
N GLN A 529 24.68 4.94 -5.11
CA GLN A 529 24.20 6.30 -5.44
C GLN A 529 25.10 6.99 -6.45
N GLU A 530 26.43 6.85 -6.36
CA GLU A 530 27.37 7.47 -7.28
C GLU A 530 27.22 6.95 -8.72
N LEU A 531 26.83 5.69 -8.90
CA LEU A 531 26.55 5.11 -10.21
C LEU A 531 25.18 5.54 -10.75
N GLN A 532 24.19 5.71 -9.87
CA GLN A 532 22.87 6.26 -10.24
C GLN A 532 23.00 7.72 -10.70
N GLU A 533 23.78 8.54 -9.98
CA GLU A 533 24.05 9.94 -10.34
C GLU A 533 24.79 10.05 -11.69
N LEU A 534 25.80 9.21 -11.92
CA LEU A 534 26.52 9.14 -13.19
C LEU A 534 25.60 8.78 -14.36
N GLU A 535 24.69 7.83 -14.16
CA GLU A 535 23.67 7.45 -15.13
C GLU A 535 22.70 8.59 -15.44
N GLN A 536 22.12 9.19 -14.40
CA GLN A 536 21.16 10.28 -14.55
C GLN A 536 21.79 11.46 -15.28
N GLU A 537 23.01 11.86 -14.91
CA GLU A 537 23.74 12.94 -15.59
C GLU A 537 23.95 12.62 -17.08
N ALA A 538 24.42 11.42 -17.41
CA ALA A 538 24.66 11.02 -18.79
C ALA A 538 23.38 11.02 -19.63
N PHE A 539 22.27 10.50 -19.08
CA PHE A 539 20.99 10.45 -19.78
C PHE A 539 20.47 11.87 -20.06
N LEU A 540 20.46 12.74 -19.05
CA LEU A 540 20.01 14.13 -19.19
C LEU A 540 20.85 14.93 -20.20
N GLN A 541 22.17 14.76 -20.17
CA GLN A 541 23.09 15.42 -21.10
C GLN A 541 22.89 14.95 -22.55
N ILE A 542 22.61 13.67 -22.77
CA ILE A 542 22.34 13.13 -24.11
C ILE A 542 20.99 13.63 -24.63
N ILE A 543 19.92 13.53 -23.81
CA ILE A 543 18.57 13.94 -24.21
C ILE A 543 18.54 15.42 -24.58
N SER A 544 19.14 16.27 -23.75
CA SER A 544 19.19 17.73 -23.96
C SER A 544 20.13 18.19 -25.07
N GLY A 545 20.93 17.29 -25.65
CA GLY A 545 21.93 17.63 -26.67
C GLY A 545 23.20 18.31 -26.15
N GLU A 546 23.39 18.42 -24.83
CA GLU A 546 24.66 18.85 -24.24
C GLU A 546 25.81 17.92 -24.64
N LYS A 547 25.51 16.62 -24.77
CA LYS A 547 26.41 15.59 -25.28
C LYS A 547 25.78 14.88 -26.48
N PRO A 548 26.58 14.51 -27.51
CA PRO A 548 26.08 13.66 -28.59
C PRO A 548 25.76 12.25 -28.06
N VAL A 549 24.90 11.51 -28.77
CA VAL A 549 24.54 10.12 -28.41
C VAL A 549 25.76 9.19 -28.25
N ASP A 550 26.84 9.42 -28.99
CA ASP A 550 28.08 8.63 -28.88
C ASP A 550 28.77 8.77 -27.50
N TYR A 551 28.42 9.79 -26.72
CA TYR A 551 28.86 9.92 -25.33
C TYR A 551 28.37 8.75 -24.45
N PHE A 552 27.28 8.08 -24.84
CA PHE A 552 26.81 6.88 -24.15
C PHE A 552 27.92 5.82 -24.00
N ASP A 553 28.76 5.63 -25.02
CA ASP A 553 29.84 4.64 -24.95
C ASP A 553 30.90 5.03 -23.91
N THR A 554 31.09 6.33 -23.70
CA THR A 554 31.97 6.86 -22.64
C THR A 554 31.36 6.63 -21.26
N PHE A 555 30.07 6.96 -21.10
CA PHE A 555 29.31 6.68 -19.89
C PHE A 555 29.41 5.20 -19.48
N VAL A 556 29.19 4.27 -20.41
CA VAL A 556 29.26 2.82 -20.12
C VAL A 556 30.64 2.43 -19.60
N ILE A 557 31.71 2.93 -20.24
CA ILE A 557 33.10 2.67 -19.81
C ILE A 557 33.32 3.21 -18.38
N GLU A 558 32.86 4.42 -18.11
CA GLU A 558 33.00 5.07 -16.80
C GLU A 558 32.18 4.35 -15.73
N TRP A 559 30.95 3.94 -16.02
CA TRP A 559 30.08 3.21 -15.09
C TRP A 559 30.73 1.90 -14.64
N TYR A 560 31.27 1.12 -15.59
CA TYR A 560 31.99 -0.10 -15.26
C TYR A 560 33.29 0.16 -14.48
N ALA A 561 34.02 1.23 -14.82
CA ALA A 561 35.26 1.61 -14.13
C ALA A 561 35.03 2.07 -12.69
N ASN A 562 33.88 2.68 -12.39
CA ASN A 562 33.52 3.20 -11.07
C ASN A 562 32.82 2.17 -10.15
N GLY A 563 33.00 0.87 -10.42
CA GLY A 563 32.53 -0.21 -9.55
C GLY A 563 31.41 -1.05 -10.15
N GLY A 564 30.79 -0.59 -11.25
CA GLY A 564 29.76 -1.33 -11.97
C GLY A 564 30.19 -2.74 -12.37
N LYS A 565 31.47 -2.94 -12.72
CA LYS A 565 32.00 -4.27 -13.05
C LYS A 565 31.94 -5.25 -11.88
N VAL A 566 32.40 -4.83 -10.70
CA VAL A 566 32.39 -5.67 -9.49
C VAL A 566 30.95 -5.99 -9.09
N LEU A 567 30.05 -5.01 -9.26
CA LEU A 567 28.64 -5.18 -8.98
C LEU A 567 27.98 -6.19 -9.94
N THR A 568 28.20 -6.08 -11.25
CA THR A 568 27.69 -7.05 -12.24
C THR A 568 28.21 -8.46 -11.96
N GLU A 569 29.51 -8.62 -11.64
CA GLU A 569 30.08 -9.92 -11.26
C GLU A 569 29.42 -10.48 -9.99
N ARG A 570 29.12 -9.64 -9.00
CA ARG A 570 28.42 -10.04 -7.77
C ARG A 570 27.02 -10.58 -8.06
N VAL A 571 26.23 -9.86 -8.85
CA VAL A 571 24.86 -10.27 -9.21
C VAL A 571 24.88 -11.52 -10.10
N GLN A 572 25.80 -11.60 -11.06
CA GLN A 572 26.03 -12.81 -11.87
C GLN A 572 26.30 -14.04 -10.99
N ASN A 573 27.24 -13.94 -10.05
CA ASN A 573 27.60 -15.06 -9.18
C ASN A 573 26.42 -15.51 -8.30
N ALA A 574 25.62 -14.56 -7.80
CA ALA A 574 24.43 -14.87 -7.02
C ALA A 574 23.37 -15.60 -7.86
N TYR A 575 23.11 -15.10 -9.08
CA TYR A 575 22.20 -15.75 -10.02
C TYR A 575 22.65 -17.17 -10.40
N GLU A 576 23.95 -17.38 -10.66
CA GLU A 576 24.50 -18.72 -10.94
C GLU A 576 24.44 -19.66 -9.74
N SER A 577 24.63 -19.12 -8.52
CA SER A 577 24.56 -19.91 -7.29
C SER A 577 23.14 -20.41 -7.01
N GLY A 578 22.13 -19.58 -7.23
CA GLY A 578 20.72 -19.93 -7.05
C GLY A 578 20.15 -20.92 -8.07
N LYS A 579 20.90 -21.27 -9.13
CA LYS A 579 20.54 -22.34 -10.07
C LYS A 579 20.88 -23.75 -9.58
N ASN A 580 21.72 -23.87 -8.55
CA ASN A 580 22.21 -25.15 -8.01
C ASN A 580 21.41 -25.55 -6.77
#